data_AF-A0A6C1KHX2-F1
#
_entry.id   AF-A0A6C1KHX2-F1
#
_cell.length_a   1.000
_cell.length_b   1.000
_cell.length_c   1.000
_cell.angle_alpha   90.00
_cell.angle_beta   90.00
_cell.angle_gamma   90.00
#
_symmetry.space_group_name_H-M   'P 1'
#
loop_
_entity.id
_entity.type
_entity.pdbx_description
1 polymer ?
#
loop_
_entity_poly.entity_id
_entity_poly.type
_entity_poly.pdbx_seq_one_letter_code
_entity_poly.pdbx_strand_id
1 'polypeptide(L)'
;MEPTRTKSRRGFAAMSPEKQREIARMGGSSVPPEKRSFSQDRSLAAESGRKGGLSVKAEKRSFSRDRALASGAGRVGGSKRKGA
;
A
#
# COMPACT_ATOMS: atom_id res chain seq x y z
N MET A 1 40.93 -12.15 6.88
CA MET A 1 39.82 -11.63 6.04
C MET A 1 38.65 -12.59 6.26
N GLU A 2 37.70 -12.20 7.11
CA GLU A 2 36.55 -13.05 7.48
C GLU A 2 35.62 -13.26 6.26
N PRO A 3 35.17 -14.49 5.96
CA PRO A 3 34.23 -14.72 4.88
C PRO A 3 32.87 -14.08 5.23
N THR A 4 32.47 -13.09 4.43
CA THR A 4 31.14 -12.48 4.53
C THR A 4 30.07 -13.55 4.31
N ARG A 5 29.38 -13.95 5.39
CA ARG A 5 28.31 -14.96 5.34
C ARG A 5 27.19 -14.49 4.40
N THR A 6 27.13 -15.08 3.21
CA THR A 6 26.04 -14.82 2.26
C THR A 6 24.71 -15.26 2.88
N LYS A 7 23.76 -14.32 3.00
CA LYS A 7 22.44 -14.59 3.58
C LYS A 7 21.68 -15.52 2.63
N SER A 8 21.56 -16.80 2.98
CA SER A 8 20.70 -17.73 2.25
C SER A 8 19.23 -17.31 2.35
N ARG A 9 18.47 -17.43 1.25
CA ARG A 9 17.02 -17.17 1.24
C ARG A 9 16.35 -18.19 2.18
N ARG A 10 15.50 -17.71 3.09
CA ARG A 10 14.74 -18.53 4.06
C ARG A 10 13.33 -17.98 4.23
N GLY A 11 12.40 -18.81 4.72
CA GLY A 11 11.02 -18.42 5.00
C GLY A 11 10.29 -17.93 3.74
N PHE A 12 9.59 -16.80 3.83
CA PHE A 12 8.85 -16.21 2.72
C PHE A 12 9.71 -16.00 1.46
N ALA A 13 10.95 -15.53 1.62
CA ALA A 13 11.86 -15.28 0.50
C ALA A 13 12.38 -16.55 -0.19
N ALA A 14 12.23 -17.72 0.44
CA ALA A 14 12.58 -19.02 -0.15
C ALA A 14 11.38 -19.72 -0.81
N MET A 15 10.16 -19.21 -0.64
CA MET A 15 8.96 -19.79 -1.27
C MET A 15 8.91 -19.50 -2.77
N SER A 16 8.12 -20.27 -3.51
CA SER A 16 7.85 -19.99 -4.92
C SER A 16 7.18 -18.61 -5.10
N PRO A 17 7.42 -17.91 -6.23
CA PRO A 17 6.79 -16.61 -6.50
C PRO A 17 5.27 -16.63 -6.41
N GLU A 18 4.64 -17.73 -6.81
CA GLU A 18 3.20 -17.93 -6.77
C GLU A 18 2.69 -17.94 -5.32
N LYS A 19 3.34 -18.72 -4.47
CA LYS A 19 2.99 -18.83 -3.04
C LYS A 19 3.28 -17.52 -2.29
N GLN A 20 4.35 -16.81 -2.65
CA GLN A 20 4.63 -15.48 -2.11
C GLN A 20 3.50 -14.48 -2.45
N ARG A 21 3.04 -14.46 -3.71
CA ARG A 21 1.93 -13.59 -4.14
C ARG A 21 0.63 -13.93 -3.44
N GLU A 22 0.34 -15.21 -3.26
CA GLU A 22 -0.86 -15.66 -2.55
C GLU A 22 -0.85 -15.17 -1.09
N ILE A 23 0.26 -15.37 -0.37
CA ILE A 23 0.43 -14.90 1.01
C ILE A 23 0.41 -13.37 1.08
N ALA A 24 1.06 -12.67 0.15
CA ALA A 24 1.03 -11.21 0.10
C ALA A 24 -0.38 -10.65 -0.14
N ARG A 25 -1.19 -11.33 -0.96
CA ARG A 25 -2.60 -10.97 -1.19
C ARG A 25 -3.45 -11.16 0.07
N MET A 26 -3.15 -12.18 0.86
CA MET A 26 -3.83 -12.43 2.15
C MET A 26 -3.53 -11.33 3.17
N GLY A 27 -2.31 -10.80 3.24
CA GLY A 27 -1.90 -9.86 4.30
C GLY A 27 -2.89 -8.71 4.58
N GLY A 28 -3.32 -7.97 3.55
CA GLY A 28 -4.29 -6.88 3.71
C GLY A 28 -5.76 -7.34 3.84
N SER A 29 -6.05 -8.57 3.41
CA SER A 29 -7.39 -9.16 3.42
C SER A 29 -7.70 -9.90 4.72
N SER A 30 -6.67 -10.38 5.42
CA SER A 30 -6.77 -11.13 6.68
C SER A 30 -7.35 -10.29 7.83
N VAL A 31 -7.31 -8.96 7.73
CA VAL A 31 -7.92 -8.06 8.70
C VAL A 31 -9.30 -7.62 8.19
N PRO A 32 -10.39 -7.86 8.95
CA PRO A 32 -11.72 -7.38 8.63
C PRO A 32 -11.71 -5.87 8.35
N PRO A 33 -12.52 -5.37 7.40
CA PRO A 33 -12.50 -3.96 6.99
C PRO A 33 -12.57 -2.96 8.16
N GLU A 34 -13.33 -3.28 9.20
CA GLU A 34 -13.60 -2.46 10.38
C GLU A 34 -12.40 -2.38 11.34
N LYS A 35 -11.54 -3.40 11.31
CA LYS A 35 -10.35 -3.52 12.18
C LYS A 35 -9.06 -3.05 11.50
N ARG A 36 -9.13 -2.58 10.25
CA ARG A 36 -7.96 -2.06 9.54
C ARG A 36 -7.58 -0.69 10.11
N SER A 37 -6.29 -0.44 10.35
CA SER A 37 -5.80 0.82 10.92
C SER A 37 -6.25 2.06 10.13
N PHE A 38 -6.28 1.98 8.79
CA PHE A 38 -6.76 3.07 7.94
C PHE A 38 -8.29 3.28 7.96
N SER A 39 -9.06 2.27 8.38
CA SER A 39 -10.51 2.41 8.60
C SER A 39 -10.81 3.00 9.97
N GLN A 40 -9.98 2.69 10.97
CA GLN A 40 -10.14 3.17 12.34
C GLN A 40 -9.67 4.62 12.51
N ASP A 41 -8.54 4.98 11.88
CA ASP A 41 -7.97 6.32 11.96
C ASP A 41 -7.92 6.98 10.58
N ARG A 42 -8.85 7.91 10.37
CA ARG A 42 -8.95 8.70 9.15
C ARG A 42 -7.78 9.67 8.98
N SER A 43 -7.21 10.17 10.08
CA SER A 43 -6.07 11.08 10.04
C SER A 43 -4.82 10.35 9.55
N LEU A 44 -4.57 9.15 10.07
CA LEU A 44 -3.50 8.26 9.65
C LEU A 44 -3.64 7.88 8.16
N ALA A 45 -4.86 7.55 7.71
CA ALA A 45 -5.11 7.24 6.31
C ALA A 45 -4.80 8.44 5.39
N ALA A 46 -5.22 9.64 5.79
CA ALA A 46 -4.96 10.86 5.03
C ALA A 46 -3.46 11.21 5.00
N GLU A 47 -2.76 11.10 6.13
CA GLU A 47 -1.33 11.37 6.21
C GLU A 47 -0.51 10.37 5.39
N SER A 48 -0.82 9.08 5.52
CA SER A 48 -0.17 8.01 4.75
C SER A 48 -0.39 8.21 3.24
N GLY A 49 -1.60 8.58 2.83
CA GLY A 49 -1.93 8.92 1.45
C GLY A 49 -1.13 10.13 0.93
N ARG A 50 -1.05 11.22 1.72
CA ARG A 50 -0.23 12.39 1.37
C ARG A 50 1.24 12.01 1.23
N LYS A 51 1.81 11.30 2.20
CA LYS A 51 3.20 10.86 2.20
C LYS A 51 3.52 10.01 0.97
N GLY A 52 2.66 9.04 0.63
CA GLY A 52 2.82 8.21 -0.57
C GLY A 52 2.77 9.04 -1.86
N GLY A 53 1.89 10.03 -1.94
CA GLY A 53 1.83 10.96 -3.08
C GLY A 53 3.07 11.84 -3.21
N LEU A 54 3.68 12.23 -2.08
CA LEU A 54 4.91 13.02 -2.06
C LEU A 54 6.15 12.23 -2.51
N SER A 55 6.19 10.91 -2.26
CA SER A 55 7.28 10.03 -2.71
C SER A 55 7.41 9.93 -4.23
N VAL A 56 6.38 10.33 -4.98
CA VAL A 56 6.41 10.43 -6.44
C VAL A 56 6.94 11.80 -6.84
N LYS A 57 7.85 11.85 -7.82
CA LYS A 57 8.33 13.13 -8.41
C LYS A 57 7.16 13.96 -8.94
N ALA A 58 7.19 15.28 -8.75
CA ALA A 58 6.07 16.16 -9.03
C ALA A 58 5.47 16.00 -10.44
N GLU A 59 6.32 15.78 -11.44
CA GLU A 59 5.96 15.62 -12.86
C GLU A 59 5.25 14.29 -13.13
N LYS A 60 5.49 13.28 -12.28
CA LYS A 60 4.89 11.94 -12.39
C LYS A 60 3.69 11.73 -11.48
N ARG A 61 3.32 12.74 -10.67
CA ARG A 61 2.16 12.64 -9.80
C ARG A 61 0.89 12.63 -10.64
N SER A 62 -0.07 11.77 -10.29
CA SER A 62 -1.34 11.66 -11.01
C SER A 62 -2.05 13.00 -11.15
N PHE A 63 -1.98 13.88 -10.15
CA PHE A 63 -2.59 15.21 -10.19
C PHE A 63 -1.93 16.19 -11.17
N SER A 64 -0.66 16.00 -11.49
CA SER A 64 0.06 16.81 -12.49
C SER A 64 -0.17 16.27 -13.90
N ARG A 65 -0.34 14.95 -14.04
CA ARG A 65 -0.50 14.28 -15.33
C ARG A 65 -1.95 14.29 -15.83
N ASP A 66 -2.91 14.01 -14.95
CA ASP A 66 -4.33 13.94 -15.28
C ASP A 66 -5.19 14.28 -14.06
N ARG A 67 -5.76 15.49 -14.07
CA ARG A 67 -6.64 15.99 -13.01
C ARG A 67 -7.92 15.15 -12.88
N ALA A 68 -8.46 14.61 -13.97
CA ALA A 68 -9.66 13.78 -13.93
C ALA A 68 -9.35 12.45 -13.22
N LEU A 69 -8.24 11.79 -13.57
CA LEU A 69 -7.78 10.58 -12.90
C LEU A 69 -7.47 10.80 -11.42
N ALA A 70 -6.82 11.92 -11.08
CA ALA A 70 -6.56 12.28 -9.69
C ALA A 70 -7.86 12.53 -8.90
N SER A 71 -8.83 13.22 -9.50
CA SER A 71 -10.14 13.44 -8.88
C SER A 71 -10.91 12.12 -8.69
N GLY A 72 -10.79 11.18 -9.63
CA GLY A 72 -11.37 9.84 -9.54
C GLY A 72 -10.76 9.03 -8.41
N ALA A 73 -9.43 9.01 -8.31
CA ALA A 73 -8.72 8.33 -7.22
C ALA A 73 -9.05 8.95 -5.85
N GLY A 74 -9.09 10.28 -5.76
CA GLY A 74 -9.53 11.00 -4.57
C GLY A 74 -10.99 10.73 -4.21
N ARG A 75 -11.86 10.58 -5.22
CA ARG A 75 -13.27 10.20 -5.03
C ARG A 75 -13.40 8.76 -4.54
N VAL A 76 -12.57 7.80 -4.97
CA VAL A 76 -12.59 6.41 -4.45
C VAL A 76 -12.15 6.36 -2.99
N GLY A 77 -11.03 7.01 -2.66
CA GLY A 77 -10.61 7.18 -1.25
C GLY A 77 -11.68 7.91 -0.43
N GLY A 78 -12.39 8.83 -1.09
CA GLY A 78 -13.53 9.55 -0.58
C GLY A 78 -14.90 8.97 -0.93
N SER A 79 -15.08 7.72 -1.32
CA SER A 79 -16.43 7.15 -1.51
C SER A 79 -16.66 6.01 -0.54
N LYS A 80 -15.58 5.46 0.01
CA LYS A 80 -15.59 4.68 1.26
C LYS A 80 -16.07 5.45 2.50
N ARG A 81 -16.40 6.75 2.38
CA ARG A 81 -17.01 7.58 3.43
C ARG A 81 -18.55 7.51 3.47
N LYS A 82 -19.20 6.68 2.64
CA LYS A 82 -20.65 6.39 2.72
C LYS A 82 -20.82 4.95 3.23
N GLY A 83 -20.83 4.83 4.55
CA GLY A 83 -20.91 3.56 5.28
C GLY A 83 -20.87 3.82 6.79
N ALA A 84 -21.73 4.75 7.22
CA ALA A 84 -22.19 4.98 8.58
C ALA A 84 -23.61 5.53 8.46
#